data_AF-V7BLS4-F1
#
_entry.id   AF-V7BLS4-F1
#
_cell.length_a   1.000
_cell.length_b   1.000
_cell.length_c   1.000
_cell.angle_alpha   90.00
_cell.angle_beta   90.00
_cell.angle_gamma   90.00
#
_symmetry.space_group_name_H-M   'P 1'
#
loop_
_entity.id
_entity.type
_entity.pdbx_description
1 polymer ?
#
loop_
_entity_poly.entity_id
_entity_poly.type
_entity_poly.pdbx_seq_one_letter_code
_entity_poly.pdbx_strand_id
1 'polypeptide(L)'
;MAPHFVFPRTLEELEHEGQEDDNRLCVQNPVDVASFVSSKLEEFVKGVSFDLSDRDILCIEEQDLFDRVYSLVRAFPILSPSSKLTLLETLRSNLAVLLPNLDFLSRASDDHVPLSSHRNAFKIYSFFLLSILLALHSNTSK
;
A
#
# COMPACT_ATOMS: atom_id res chain seq x y z
N MET A 1 -10.27 -8.47 14.23
CA MET A 1 -10.62 -7.34 13.33
C MET A 1 -9.32 -6.83 12.75
N ALA A 2 -9.29 -6.50 11.45
CA ALA A 2 -8.07 -5.97 10.83
C ALA A 2 -7.65 -4.65 11.51
N PRO A 3 -6.35 -4.36 11.64
CA PRO A 3 -5.88 -3.09 12.18
C PRO A 3 -6.38 -1.91 11.33
N HIS A 4 -6.76 -0.81 11.97
CA HIS A 4 -7.31 0.36 11.30
C HIS A 4 -6.21 1.25 10.74
N PHE A 5 -6.29 1.56 9.46
CA PHE A 5 -5.43 2.54 8.83
C PHE A 5 -5.92 3.96 9.12
N VAL A 6 -5.05 4.71 9.78
CA VAL A 6 -5.22 6.14 10.09
C VAL A 6 -4.28 6.91 9.18
N PHE A 7 -4.82 7.86 8.42
CA PHE A 7 -4.05 8.66 7.47
C PHE A 7 -2.90 9.38 8.17
N PRO A 8 -1.64 9.07 7.81
CA PRO A 8 -0.50 9.83 8.29
C PRO A 8 -0.30 11.08 7.44
N ARG A 9 0.45 12.07 7.95
CA ARG A 9 0.80 13.29 7.21
C ARG A 9 1.99 13.07 6.28
N THR A 10 2.92 12.22 6.69
CA THR A 10 4.07 11.81 5.88
C THR A 10 4.21 10.29 5.86
N LEU A 11 5.02 9.76 4.96
CA LEU A 11 5.22 8.32 4.83
C LEU A 11 5.91 7.74 6.08
N GLU A 12 6.84 8.49 6.70
CA GLU A 12 7.63 8.09 7.86
C GLU A 12 6.81 7.99 9.16
N GLU A 13 5.67 8.68 9.24
CA GLU A 13 4.74 8.57 10.37
C GLU A 13 4.10 7.17 10.47
N LEU A 14 4.19 6.33 9.43
CA LEU A 14 3.78 4.93 9.51
C LEU A 14 4.76 4.04 10.27
N GLU A 15 6.03 4.46 10.42
CA GLU A 15 7.04 3.72 11.20
C GLU A 15 6.94 4.01 12.71
N HIS A 16 6.13 5.00 13.11
CA HIS A 16 5.97 5.35 14.51
C HIS A 16 4.91 4.45 15.15
N GLU A 17 5.31 3.73 16.20
CA GLU A 17 4.40 2.99 17.08
C GLU A 17 3.37 3.98 17.65
N GLY A 18 2.09 3.77 17.34
CA GLY A 18 1.02 4.35 18.13
C GLY A 18 1.15 3.88 19.57
N GLN A 19 0.65 4.66 20.53
CA GLN A 19 0.52 4.19 21.92
C GLN A 19 -0.15 2.80 21.92
N GLU A 20 0.37 1.87 22.74
CA GLU A 20 0.13 0.42 22.74
C GLU A 20 -1.35 -0.06 22.73
N ASP A 21 -2.32 0.85 22.85
CA ASP A 21 -3.76 0.60 22.91
C ASP A 21 -4.54 0.88 21.60
N ASP A 22 -3.92 1.45 20.56
CA ASP A 22 -4.62 1.72 19.30
C ASP A 22 -4.39 0.55 18.33
N ASN A 23 -5.46 -0.17 17.96
CA ASN A 23 -5.45 -1.25 16.96
C ASN A 23 -5.21 -0.68 15.54
N ARG A 24 -4.09 0.02 15.37
CA ARG A 24 -3.72 0.83 14.20
C ARG A 24 -2.75 0.05 13.32
N LEU A 25 -2.96 0.13 12.00
CA LEU A 25 -2.02 -0.41 11.03
C LEU A 25 -0.81 0.51 10.91
N CYS A 26 0.36 0.04 11.38
CA CYS A 26 1.65 0.68 11.26
C CYS A 26 2.64 -0.28 10.58
N VAL A 27 3.77 0.26 10.11
CA VAL A 27 4.85 -0.55 9.54
C VAL A 27 5.57 -1.27 10.67
N GLN A 28 5.73 -2.59 10.57
CA GLN A 28 6.38 -3.40 11.60
C GLN A 28 7.76 -3.89 11.16
N ASN A 29 7.87 -4.40 9.94
CA ASN A 29 9.09 -5.00 9.41
C ASN A 29 9.46 -4.39 8.04
N PRO A 30 9.92 -3.13 8.01
CA PRO A 30 10.32 -2.50 6.76
C PRO A 30 11.51 -3.24 6.16
N VAL A 31 11.44 -3.51 4.86
CA VAL A 31 12.50 -4.15 4.09
C VAL A 31 13.44 -3.07 3.56
N ASP A 32 14.73 -3.16 3.89
CA ASP A 32 15.75 -2.26 3.32
C ASP A 32 16.06 -2.64 1.86
N VAL A 33 15.15 -2.28 0.96
CA VAL A 33 15.27 -2.53 -0.47
C VAL A 33 16.36 -1.69 -1.13
N ALA A 34 16.87 -0.64 -0.47
CA ALA A 34 17.98 0.16 -0.98
C ALA A 34 19.31 -0.60 -0.93
N SER A 35 19.42 -1.61 -0.06
CA SER A 35 20.56 -2.53 0.00
C SER A 35 20.57 -3.59 -1.11
N PHE A 36 19.49 -3.71 -1.89
CA PHE A 36 19.37 -4.77 -2.89
C PHE A 36 20.14 -4.45 -4.16
N VAL A 37 20.70 -5.49 -4.77
CA VAL A 37 21.16 -5.44 -6.17
C VAL A 37 19.95 -5.30 -7.11
N SER A 38 20.14 -4.68 -8.28
CA SER A 38 19.06 -4.36 -9.22
C SER A 38 18.16 -5.55 -9.57
N SER A 39 18.74 -6.74 -9.79
CA SER A 39 17.97 -7.95 -10.13
C SER A 39 17.06 -8.40 -8.99
N LYS A 40 17.56 -8.36 -7.75
CA LYS A 40 16.80 -8.71 -6.55
C LYS A 40 15.69 -7.69 -6.27
N LEU A 41 15.95 -6.41 -6.53
CA LEU A 41 14.96 -5.35 -6.41
C LEU A 41 13.82 -5.53 -7.42
N GLU A 42 14.14 -5.84 -8.68
CA GLU A 42 13.13 -6.13 -9.70
C GLU A 42 12.31 -7.39 -9.40
N GLU A 43 12.96 -8.45 -8.90
CA GLU A 43 12.28 -9.66 -8.43
C GLU A 43 11.34 -9.36 -7.26
N PHE A 44 11.79 -8.54 -6.31
CA PHE A 44 10.98 -8.13 -5.16
C PHE A 44 9.74 -7.32 -5.60
N VAL A 45 9.90 -6.38 -6.54
CA VAL A 45 8.78 -5.63 -7.14
C VAL A 45 7.80 -6.58 -7.83
N LYS A 46 8.30 -7.52 -8.63
CA LYS A 46 7.46 -8.55 -9.29
C LYS A 46 6.70 -9.39 -8.28
N GLY A 47 7.35 -9.82 -7.20
CA GLY A 47 6.72 -10.60 -6.13
C GLY A 47 5.59 -9.83 -5.46
N VAL A 48 5.83 -8.57 -5.05
CA VAL A 48 4.78 -7.73 -4.45
C VAL A 48 3.64 -7.46 -5.43
N SER A 49 3.94 -7.18 -6.70
CA SER A 49 2.92 -6.97 -7.71
C SER A 49 2.11 -8.22 -8.02
N PHE A 50 2.73 -9.40 -7.98
CA PHE A 50 2.05 -10.69 -8.13
C PHE A 50 1.10 -10.93 -6.97
N ASP A 51 1.57 -10.78 -5.72
CA ASP A 51 0.74 -10.95 -4.52
C ASP A 51 -0.49 -10.02 -4.54
N LEU A 52 -0.29 -8.76 -4.92
CA LEU A 52 -1.37 -7.77 -5.08
C LEU A 52 -2.34 -8.06 -6.24
N SER A 53 -1.98 -8.90 -7.19
CA SER A 53 -2.82 -9.20 -8.36
C SER A 53 -3.53 -10.55 -8.25
N ASP A 54 -2.90 -11.51 -7.58
CA ASP A 54 -3.40 -12.89 -7.45
C ASP A 54 -4.31 -13.07 -6.22
N ARG A 55 -4.06 -12.31 -5.15
CA ARG A 55 -4.78 -12.43 -3.87
C ARG A 55 -6.01 -11.52 -3.82
N ASP A 56 -6.77 -11.64 -2.74
CA ASP A 56 -7.95 -10.82 -2.48
C ASP A 56 -7.62 -9.32 -2.47
N ILE A 57 -8.53 -8.46 -2.94
CA ILE A 57 -8.33 -7.01 -3.01
C ILE A 57 -8.05 -6.36 -1.64
N LEU A 58 -8.46 -7.01 -0.55
CA LEU A 58 -8.24 -6.56 0.82
C LEU A 58 -6.90 -7.05 1.40
N CYS A 59 -6.12 -7.86 0.65
CA CYS A 59 -4.84 -8.41 1.12
C CYS A 59 -3.80 -7.34 1.49
N ILE A 60 -3.98 -6.09 1.02
CA ILE A 60 -3.15 -4.95 1.39
C ILE A 60 -3.19 -4.62 2.89
N GLU A 61 -4.20 -5.11 3.61
CA GLU A 61 -4.31 -5.02 5.07
C GLU A 61 -3.46 -6.06 5.81
N GLU A 62 -2.96 -7.09 5.11
CA GLU A 62 -2.07 -8.08 5.68
C GLU A 62 -0.71 -7.45 5.96
N GLN A 63 -0.22 -7.59 7.21
CA GLN A 63 0.98 -6.90 7.68
C GLN A 63 2.22 -7.11 6.80
N ASP A 64 2.48 -8.34 6.37
CA ASP A 64 3.62 -8.66 5.49
C ASP A 64 3.55 -7.89 4.17
N LEU A 65 2.37 -7.89 3.54
CA LEU A 65 2.19 -7.22 2.25
C LEU A 65 2.22 -5.69 2.43
N PHE A 66 1.60 -5.18 3.48
CA PHE A 66 1.63 -3.76 3.83
C PHE A 66 3.07 -3.26 4.01
N ASP A 67 3.90 -3.96 4.78
CA ASP A 67 5.30 -3.61 5.04
C ASP A 67 6.14 -3.66 3.74
N ARG A 68 5.90 -4.66 2.89
CA ARG A 68 6.60 -4.80 1.60
C ARG A 68 6.20 -3.70 0.61
N VAL A 69 4.92 -3.35 0.51
CA VAL A 69 4.44 -2.24 -0.33
C VAL A 69 4.98 -0.91 0.19
N TYR A 70 4.93 -0.68 1.50
CA TYR A 70 5.53 0.48 2.14
C TYR A 70 7.01 0.64 1.76
N SER A 71 7.78 -0.44 1.86
CA SER A 71 9.21 -0.46 1.54
C SER A 71 9.48 -0.05 0.09
N LEU A 72 8.66 -0.53 -0.85
CA LEU A 72 8.74 -0.13 -2.26
C LEU A 72 8.36 1.32 -2.51
N VAL A 73 7.32 1.82 -1.83
CA VAL A 73 6.88 3.23 -1.94
C VAL A 73 7.95 4.17 -1.39
N ARG A 74 8.56 3.82 -0.26
CA ARG A 74 9.66 4.59 0.34
C ARG A 74 10.88 4.65 -0.58
N ALA A 75 11.22 3.52 -1.21
CA ALA A 75 12.32 3.43 -2.16
C ALA A 75 11.95 3.78 -3.60
N PHE A 76 10.74 4.29 -3.85
CA PHE A 76 10.25 4.56 -5.19
C PHE A 76 11.24 5.36 -6.07
N PRO A 77 11.94 6.40 -5.56
CA PRO A 77 12.93 7.15 -6.33
C PRO A 77 14.00 6.31 -7.02
N ILE A 78 14.50 5.27 -6.36
CA ILE A 78 15.64 4.45 -6.82
C ILE A 78 15.21 3.27 -7.70
N LEU A 79 13.90 2.99 -7.80
CA LEU A 79 13.39 1.92 -8.66
C LEU A 79 13.68 2.19 -10.15
N SER A 80 13.91 1.12 -10.92
CA SER A 80 14.02 1.20 -12.37
C SER A 80 12.70 1.71 -13.00
N PRO A 81 12.73 2.36 -14.18
CA PRO A 81 11.52 2.88 -14.81
C PRO A 81 10.42 1.82 -15.01
N SER A 82 10.80 0.60 -15.40
CA SER A 82 9.86 -0.52 -15.54
C SER A 82 9.25 -0.92 -14.19
N SER A 83 10.05 -1.01 -13.13
CA SER A 83 9.57 -1.34 -11.78
C SER A 83 8.61 -0.28 -11.23
N LYS A 84 8.89 1.00 -11.49
CA LYS A 84 8.00 2.11 -11.13
C LYS A 84 6.64 1.96 -11.80
N LEU A 85 6.64 1.69 -13.11
CA LEU A 85 5.40 1.51 -13.87
C LEU A 85 4.63 0.30 -13.35
N THR A 86 5.28 -0.85 -13.17
CA THR A 86 4.64 -2.07 -12.66
C THR A 86 3.97 -1.86 -11.30
N LEU A 87 4.68 -1.26 -10.32
CA LEU A 87 4.09 -1.00 -9.01
C LEU A 87 2.91 -0.03 -9.09
N LEU A 88 3.06 1.08 -9.83
CA LEU A 88 2.03 2.10 -9.97
C LEU A 88 0.77 1.52 -10.65
N GLU A 89 0.96 0.74 -11.72
CA GLU A 89 -0.13 0.08 -12.43
C GLU A 89 -0.85 -0.93 -11.54
N THR A 90 -0.12 -1.75 -10.78
CA THR A 90 -0.73 -2.71 -9.85
C THR A 90 -1.56 -2.01 -8.78
N LEU A 91 -1.02 -0.97 -8.12
CA LEU A 91 -1.76 -0.21 -7.08
C LEU A 91 -2.99 0.48 -7.66
N ARG A 92 -2.85 1.12 -8.84
CA ARG A 92 -3.96 1.79 -9.53
C ARG A 92 -5.06 0.80 -9.93
N SER A 93 -4.69 -0.36 -10.50
CA SER A 93 -5.66 -1.37 -10.93
C SER A 93 -6.44 -1.93 -9.75
N ASN A 94 -5.76 -2.22 -8.63
CA ASN A 94 -6.42 -2.62 -7.40
C ASN A 94 -7.39 -1.54 -6.88
N LEU A 95 -6.96 -0.28 -6.79
CA LEU A 95 -7.85 0.82 -6.41
C LEU A 95 -9.07 0.93 -7.35
N ALA A 96 -8.87 0.78 -8.66
CA ALA A 96 -9.94 0.83 -9.65
C ALA A 96 -10.95 -0.32 -9.51
N VAL A 97 -10.51 -1.52 -9.13
CA VAL A 97 -11.38 -2.67 -8.83
C VAL A 97 -12.12 -2.48 -7.50
N LEU A 98 -11.49 -1.82 -6.52
CA LEU A 98 -12.10 -1.54 -5.22
C LEU A 98 -13.29 -0.56 -5.31
N LEU A 99 -13.24 0.42 -6.22
CA LEU A 99 -14.27 1.45 -6.40
C LEU A 99 -15.67 0.92 -6.78
N PRO A 100 -15.86 0.06 -7.80
CA PRO A 100 -17.18 -0.48 -8.15
C PRO A 100 -17.82 -1.29 -7.03
N ASN A 101 -17.03 -1.83 -6.10
CA ASN A 101 -17.54 -2.58 -4.94
C ASN A 101 -18.19 -1.68 -3.87
N LEU A 102 -17.94 -0.38 -3.86
CA LEU A 102 -18.56 0.56 -2.89
C LEU A 102 -20.07 0.74 -3.10
N ASP A 103 -20.52 0.74 -4.36
CA ASP A 103 -21.95 0.88 -4.68
C ASP A 103 -22.76 -0.35 -4.22
N PHE A 104 -22.18 -1.55 -4.30
CA PHE A 104 -22.80 -2.80 -3.82
C PHE A 104 -22.86 -2.85 -2.30
N LEU A 105 -21.81 -2.38 -1.62
CA LEU A 105 -21.76 -2.32 -0.17
C LEU A 105 -22.74 -1.31 0.44
N SER A 106 -23.10 -0.26 -0.29
CA SER A 106 -24.15 0.68 0.14
C SER A 106 -25.54 0.05 0.22
N ARG A 107 -25.76 -1.06 -0.51
CA ARG A 107 -27.05 -1.78 -0.59
C ARG A 107 -27.07 -3.06 0.25
N ALA A 108 -25.91 -3.60 0.63
CA ALA A 108 -25.78 -4.79 1.46
C ALA A 108 -25.88 -4.39 2.94
N SER A 109 -27.10 -4.40 3.48
CA SER A 109 -27.45 -3.81 4.77
C SER A 109 -27.17 -4.66 6.02
N ASP A 110 -26.37 -5.73 5.97
CA ASP A 110 -26.32 -6.66 7.13
C ASP A 110 -24.96 -7.29 7.51
N ASP A 111 -23.85 -6.94 6.87
CA ASP A 111 -22.51 -7.33 7.37
C ASP A 111 -21.61 -6.09 7.45
N HIS A 112 -21.29 -5.65 8.66
CA HIS A 112 -20.46 -4.46 8.91
C HIS A 112 -18.96 -4.69 8.64
N VAL A 113 -18.51 -5.95 8.62
CA VAL A 113 -17.10 -6.33 8.49
C VAL A 113 -16.54 -6.02 7.07
N PRO A 114 -17.22 -6.38 5.95
CA PRO A 114 -16.77 -6.05 4.60
C PRO A 114 -16.58 -4.55 4.38
N LEU A 115 -17.48 -3.72 4.91
CA LEU A 115 -17.41 -2.26 4.70
C LEU A 115 -16.20 -1.64 5.38
N SER A 116 -15.84 -2.12 6.57
CA SER A 116 -14.71 -1.59 7.34
C SER A 116 -13.36 -1.87 6.66
N SER A 117 -13.13 -3.10 6.20
CA SER A 117 -11.94 -3.48 5.44
C SER A 117 -11.92 -2.82 4.05
N HIS A 118 -13.04 -2.78 3.31
CA HIS A 118 -13.07 -2.02 2.05
C HIS A 118 -12.68 -0.56 2.21
N ARG A 119 -13.16 0.12 3.27
CA ARG A 119 -12.72 1.48 3.59
C ARG A 119 -11.24 1.52 3.97
N ASN A 120 -10.73 0.52 4.67
CA ASN A 120 -9.34 0.41 5.08
C ASN A 120 -8.41 0.27 3.87
N ALA A 121 -8.63 -0.75 3.03
CA ALA A 121 -7.93 -0.95 1.77
C ALA A 121 -7.96 0.29 0.86
N PHE A 122 -9.11 0.97 0.76
CA PHE A 122 -9.23 2.21 -0.02
C PHE A 122 -8.28 3.29 0.48
N LYS A 123 -8.23 3.52 1.80
CA LYS A 123 -7.31 4.48 2.40
C LYS A 123 -5.86 4.11 2.14
N ILE A 124 -5.51 2.82 2.26
CA ILE A 124 -4.13 2.36 2.06
C ILE A 124 -3.68 2.56 0.61
N TYR A 125 -4.46 2.07 -0.37
CA TYR A 125 -4.13 2.21 -1.79
C TYR A 125 -4.02 3.68 -2.22
N SER A 126 -5.00 4.50 -1.82
CA SER A 126 -4.99 5.93 -2.15
C SER A 126 -3.81 6.66 -1.50
N PHE A 127 -3.47 6.33 -0.25
CA PHE A 127 -2.32 6.91 0.45
C PHE A 127 -1.00 6.54 -0.21
N PHE A 128 -0.77 5.28 -0.58
CA PHE A 128 0.46 4.87 -1.25
C PHE A 128 0.61 5.49 -2.63
N LEU A 129 -0.47 5.58 -3.42
CA LEU A 129 -0.46 6.29 -4.71
C LEU A 129 -0.13 7.78 -4.55
N LEU A 130 -0.72 8.45 -3.55
CA LEU A 130 -0.39 9.85 -3.22
C LEU A 130 1.07 10.00 -2.81
N SER A 131 1.58 9.08 -1.99
CA SER A 131 2.97 9.09 -1.53
C SER A 131 3.96 8.96 -2.69
N ILE A 132 3.67 8.08 -3.66
CA ILE A 132 4.44 7.96 -4.90
C ILE A 132 4.45 9.28 -5.67
N LEU A 133 3.29 9.92 -5.83
CA LEU A 133 3.17 11.19 -6.55
C LEU A 133 3.99 12.31 -5.88
N LEU A 134 3.91 12.41 -4.55
CA LEU A 134 4.70 13.39 -3.77
C LEU A 134 6.22 13.12 -3.88
N ALA A 135 6.63 11.86 -3.89
CA ALA A 135 8.03 11.47 -4.08
C ALA A 135 8.55 11.82 -5.50
N LEU A 136 7.69 11.70 -6.53
CA LEU A 136 8.01 12.09 -7.90
C LEU A 136 8.24 13.61 -8.02
N HIS A 137 7.32 14.42 -7.48
CA HIS A 137 7.43 15.89 -7.53
C HIS A 137 8.67 16.42 -6.81
N SER A 138 9.04 15.78 -5.70
CA SER A 138 10.23 16.15 -4.92
C SER A 138 11.55 15.89 -5.67
N ASN A 139 11.58 14.93 -6.59
CA ASN A 139 12.75 14.66 -7.44
C ASN A 139 12.83 15.59 -8.66
N THR A 140 11.69 16.00 -9.22
CA THR A 140 11.69 16.92 -10.39
C THR A 140 12.03 18.36 -10.04
N SER A 141 11.99 18.73 -8.75
CA SER A 141 12.32 20.07 -8.26
C SER A 141 13.78 20.20 -7.79
N LYS A 142 14.60 19.16 -7.95
CA LYS A 142 16.06 19.18 -7.71
C LYS A 142 16.80 19.08 -9.04
#